data_AF-A0A0F5L1G9-F1
#
_entry.id   AF-A0A0F5L1G9-F1
#
_cell.length_a   1.000
_cell.length_b   1.000
_cell.length_c   1.000
_cell.angle_alpha   90.00
_cell.angle_beta   90.00
_cell.angle_gamma   90.00
#
_symmetry.space_group_name_H-M   'P 1'
#
loop_
_entity.id
_entity.type
_entity.pdbx_description
1 polymer ?
#
loop_
_entity_poly.entity_id
_entity_poly.type
_entity_poly.pdbx_seq_one_letter_code
_entity_poly.pdbx_strand_id
1 'polypeptide(L)' 'MAEKLVVTGLSHDLQAKKSYVSFIWSDDPGKRLGLEVPYGTALDDVAAAARTALDGLARELDASELSLP' A
#
# COMPACT_ATOMS: atom_id res chain seq x y z
N MET A 1 14.71 -3.05 15.41
CA MET A 1 13.50 -2.22 15.49
C MET A 1 12.65 -2.53 14.26
N ALA A 2 11.34 -2.68 14.39
CA ALA A 2 10.48 -2.86 13.22
C ALA A 2 10.33 -1.50 12.51
N GLU A 3 10.62 -1.45 11.21
CA GLU A 3 10.33 -0.27 10.38
C GLU A 3 8.82 0.01 10.44
N LYS A 4 8.40 1.26 10.66
CA LYS A 4 6.98 1.62 10.71
C LYS A 4 6.54 2.22 9.38
N LEU A 5 5.44 1.69 8.85
CA LEU A 5 4.74 2.29 7.72
C LEU A 5 3.63 3.19 8.24
N VAL A 6 3.65 4.45 7.84
CA VAL A 6 2.64 5.45 8.18
C VAL A 6 1.72 5.63 6.98
N VAL A 7 0.42 5.41 7.18
CA VAL A 7 -0.60 5.73 6.18
C VAL A 7 -0.73 7.25 6.09
N THR A 8 -0.50 7.82 4.91
CA THR A 8 -0.55 9.27 4.70
C THR A 8 -1.81 9.75 4.01
N GLY A 9 -2.53 8.86 3.32
CA GLY A 9 -3.78 9.21 2.67
C GLY A 9 -4.42 8.05 1.91
N LEU A 10 -5.69 8.27 1.56
CA LEU A 10 -6.50 7.42 0.70
C LEU A 10 -6.97 8.27 -0.48
N SER A 11 -6.60 7.86 -1.69
CA SER A 11 -6.95 8.53 -2.93
C SER A 11 -7.92 7.65 -3.71
N HIS A 12 -8.97 8.26 -4.25
CA HIS A 12 -9.94 7.56 -5.09
C HIS A 12 -9.80 8.04 -6.53
N ASP A 13 -9.44 7.13 -7.43
CA ASP A 13 -9.54 7.35 -8.87
C ASP A 13 -10.96 6.99 -9.32
N LEU A 14 -11.77 8.02 -9.55
CA LEU A 14 -13.17 7.88 -9.97
C LEU A 14 -13.30 7.43 -11.44
N GLN A 15 -12.30 7.72 -12.28
CA GLN A 15 -12.32 7.32 -13.70
C GLN A 15 -12.00 5.84 -13.84
N ALA A 16 -10.95 5.39 -13.15
CA ALA A 16 -10.56 3.98 -13.14
C ALA A 16 -11.40 3.14 -12.18
N LYS A 17 -12.23 3.77 -11.32
CA LYS A 17 -12.94 3.14 -10.19
C LYS A 17 -11.98 2.32 -9.32
N LYS A 18 -10.87 2.95 -8.94
CA LYS A 18 -9.81 2.35 -8.11
C LYS A 18 -9.54 3.23 -6.90
N SER A 19 -9.03 2.64 -5.84
CA SER A 19 -8.63 3.37 -4.64
C SER A 19 -7.21 3.00 -4.29
N TYR A 20 -6.45 3.96 -3.81
CA TYR A 20 -5.04 3.82 -3.52
C TYR A 20 -4.77 4.34 -2.13
N VAL A 21 -4.18 3.50 -1.29
CA VAL A 21 -3.66 3.92 0.00
C VAL A 21 -2.18 4.24 -0.13
N SER A 22 -1.76 5.35 0.45
CA SER A 22 -0.38 5.84 0.40
C SER A 22 0.31 5.62 1.73
N PHE A 23 1.56 5.16 1.67
CA PHE A 23 2.42 4.93 2.82
C PHE A 23 3.75 5.66 2.71
N ILE A 24 4.30 6.04 3.86
CA ILE A 24 5.69 6.46 4.00
C ILE A 24 6.37 5.62 5.09
N TRP A 25 7.66 5.38 4.96
CA TRP A 25 8.45 4.81 6.05
C TRP A 25 8.72 5.89 7.08
N SER A 26 8.55 5.58 8.36
CA SER A 26 8.85 6.51 9.45
C SER A 26 10.31 6.96 9.46
N ASP A 27 11.18 6.13 8.93
CA ASP A 27 12.63 6.25 9.01
C ASP A 27 13.20 6.96 7.78
N ASP A 28 12.47 6.88 6.65
CA ASP A 28 12.80 7.51 5.38
C ASP A 28 11.53 8.02 4.67
N PRO A 29 11.21 9.32 4.81
CA PRO A 29 10.04 9.92 4.15
C PRO A 29 10.20 10.07 2.63
N GLY A 30 11.41 9.85 2.09
CA GLY A 30 11.65 9.75 0.65
C GLY A 30 11.15 8.43 0.07
N LYS A 31 11.11 7.38 0.89
CA LYS A 31 10.56 6.07 0.53
C LYS A 31 9.04 6.10 0.65
N ARG A 32 8.35 5.90 -0.48
CA ARG A 32 6.90 5.93 -0.58
C ARG A 32 6.38 4.68 -1.26
N LEU A 33 5.21 4.22 -0.84
CA LEU A 33 4.51 3.10 -1.44
C LEU A 33 3.05 3.46 -1.62
N GLY A 34 2.51 3.25 -2.81
CA GLY A 34 1.08 3.34 -3.09
C GLY A 34 0.57 1.95 -3.43
N LEU A 35 -0.48 1.50 -2.74
CA LEU A 35 -1.09 0.21 -3.01
C LEU A 35 -2.56 0.36 -3.35
N GLU A 36 -3.01 -0.42 -4.32
CA GLU A 36 -4.42 -0.49 -4.69
C GLU A 36 -5.20 -1.18 -3.57
N VAL A 37 -6.34 -0.59 -3.22
CA VAL A 37 -7.32 -1.12 -2.28
C VAL A 37 -8.69 -1.12 -2.95
N PRO A 38 -9.66 -1.93 -2.46
CA PRO A 38 -11.00 -1.98 -3.02
C PRO A 38 -11.61 -0.58 -3.16
N TYR A 39 -12.26 -0.35 -4.30
CA TYR A 39 -12.88 0.94 -4.57
C TYR A 39 -14.00 1.24 -3.57
N GLY A 40 -14.02 2.47 -3.06
CA GLY A 40 -14.98 2.89 -2.04
C GLY A 40 -14.64 2.44 -0.62
N THR A 41 -13.39 2.00 -0.37
CA THR A 41 -12.88 1.78 0.99
C THR A 41 -13.14 3.02 1.84
N ALA A 42 -13.84 2.85 2.96
CA ALA A 42 -14.09 3.94 3.91
C ALA A 42 -12.83 4.28 4.71
N LEU A 43 -12.77 5.48 5.28
CA LEU A 43 -11.63 5.87 6.11
C LEU A 43 -11.48 4.97 7.34
N ASP A 44 -12.59 4.51 7.93
CA ASP A 44 -12.57 3.61 9.08
C ASP A 44 -12.00 2.23 8.74
N ASP A 45 -12.15 1.80 7.49
CA ASP A 45 -11.65 0.52 6.98
C ASP A 45 -10.24 0.61 6.38
N VAL A 46 -9.69 1.82 6.26
CA VAL A 46 -8.42 2.08 5.56
C VAL A 46 -7.27 1.27 6.17
N ALA A 47 -7.24 1.11 7.49
CA ALA A 47 -6.19 0.39 8.18
C ALA A 47 -6.21 -1.11 7.86
N ALA A 48 -7.40 -1.71 7.83
CA ALA A 48 -7.59 -3.11 7.48
C ALA A 48 -7.25 -3.35 6.00
N ALA A 49 -7.79 -2.52 5.10
CA ALA A 49 -7.53 -2.61 3.66
C ALA A 49 -6.03 -2.41 3.35
N ALA A 50 -5.39 -1.43 3.98
CA ALA A 50 -3.96 -1.19 3.90
C ALA A 50 -3.14 -2.42 4.32
N ARG A 51 -3.50 -3.04 5.44
CA ARG A 51 -2.80 -4.24 5.93
C ARG A 51 -2.94 -5.41 4.94
N THR A 52 -4.14 -5.64 4.43
CA THR A 52 -4.40 -6.67 3.42
C THR A 52 -3.60 -6.43 2.14
N ALA A 53 -3.53 -5.19 1.67
CA ALA A 53 -2.76 -4.85 0.48
C ALA A 53 -1.25 -5.06 0.70
N LEU A 54 -0.73 -4.70 1.88
CA LEU A 54 0.67 -4.96 2.25
C LEU A 54 0.99 -6.45 2.32
N ASP A 55 0.09 -7.26 2.89
CA ASP A 55 0.25 -8.72 2.92
C ASP A 55 0.21 -9.34 1.52
N GLY A 56 -0.62 -8.79 0.62
CA GLY A 56 -0.64 -9.15 -0.80
C GLY A 56 0.70 -8.87 -1.47
N LEU A 57 1.20 -7.64 -1.34
CA LEU A 57 2.50 -7.24 -1.91
C LEU A 57 3.64 -8.10 -1.35
N ALA A 58 3.67 -8.33 -0.04
CA ALA A 58 4.74 -9.12 0.58
C ALA A 58 4.79 -10.54 0.02
N ARG A 59 3.64 -11.18 -0.19
CA ARG A 59 3.55 -12.52 -0.81
C ARG A 59 3.96 -12.50 -2.27
N GLU A 60 3.56 -11.47 -3.02
CA GLU A 60 3.95 -11.32 -4.43
C GLU A 60 5.46 -11.18 -4.57
N LEU A 61 6.08 -10.34 -3.74
CA LEU A 61 7.53 -10.17 -3.70
C LEU A 61 8.27 -11.44 -3.30
N ASP A 62 7.76 -12.18 -2.30
CA ASP A 62 8.35 -13.45 -1.86
C ASP A 62 8.28 -14.54 -2.95
N ALA A 63 7.21 -14.54 -3.75
CA ALA A 63 7.02 -15.46 -4.86
C ALA A 63 7.73 -15.03 -6.16
N SER A 64 8.27 -13.82 -6.21
CA SER A 64 8.89 -13.27 -7.42
C SER A 64 10.36 -13.69 -7.53
N GLU A 65 10.77 -14.06 -8.74
CA GLU A 65 12.18 -14.30 -9.04
C GLU A 65 12.88 -13.02 -9.46
N LEU A 66 14.06 -12.77 -8.88
CA LEU A 66 14.93 -11.68 -9.30
C LEU A 66 15.62 -12.07 -10.61
N SER A 67 15.22 -11.43 -11.70
CA SER A 67 15.89 -11.57 -13.00
C SER A 67 16.78 -10.36 -13.27
N LEU A 68 18.06 -10.60 -13.55
CA LEU A 68 19.00 -9.59 -14.03
C LEU A 68 19.16 -9.75 -15.56
N PRO A 69 19.27 -8.65 -16.32
CA PRO A 69 19.45 -8.70 -17.76
C PRO A 69 20.77 -9.35 -18.20
#